data_AF-A0A3B8WBL0-F1
#
_entry.id   AF-A0A3B8WBL0-F1
#
_cell.length_a   1.000
_cell.length_b   1.000
_cell.length_c   1.000
_cell.angle_alpha   90.00
_cell.angle_beta   90.00
_cell.angle_gamma   90.00
#
_symmetry.space_group_name_H-M   'P 1'
#
loop_
_entity.id
_entity.type
_entity.pdbx_description
1 polymer ?
#
loop_
_entity_poly.entity_id
_entity_poly.type
_entity_poly.pdbx_seq_one_letter_code
_entity_poly.pdbx_strand_id
1 'polypeptide(L)'
;LEYTFNNPAAGPKMLEFKVAPILVVEGLFVQYFEEIASQLDLKVFIEAKDHVKLGRRIKRDQIERGYDLDDVLYRYQYHVMPVYERLIEPLKHQADLVIPNNSDFSHALEVLTGFLRHRLALAN
;
A
#
# COMPACT_ATOMS: atom_id res chain seq x y z
N LEU A 1 -8.55 8.83 15.33
CA LEU A 1 -9.76 8.08 14.92
C LEU A 1 -9.42 7.28 13.68
N GLU A 2 -9.88 6.04 13.60
CA GLU A 2 -9.75 5.17 12.45
C GLU A 2 -10.33 5.82 11.19
N TYR A 3 -9.64 5.69 10.06
CA TYR A 3 -10.17 6.11 8.77
C TYR A 3 -11.11 5.03 8.22
N THR A 4 -12.38 5.38 8.00
CA THR A 4 -13.44 4.43 7.64
C THR A 4 -13.68 4.30 6.12
N PHE A 5 -12.72 4.74 5.29
CA PHE A 5 -12.77 4.61 3.84
C PHE A 5 -14.05 5.16 3.17
N ASN A 6 -14.58 6.27 3.70
CA ASN A 6 -15.84 6.88 3.26
C ASN A 6 -17.06 5.96 3.38
N ASN A 7 -17.03 4.97 4.27
CA ASN A 7 -18.20 4.17 4.62
C ASN A 7 -18.99 4.90 5.73
N PRO A 8 -20.14 5.53 5.43
CA PRO A 8 -20.92 6.26 6.43
C PRO A 8 -21.55 5.35 7.49
N ALA A 9 -21.65 4.04 7.25
CA ALA A 9 -22.17 3.07 8.21
C ALA A 9 -21.12 2.62 9.24
N ALA A 10 -19.84 2.95 9.03
CA ALA A 10 -18.75 2.55 9.91
C ALA A 10 -18.49 3.64 10.98
N GLY A 11 -18.60 3.27 12.26
CA GLY A 11 -18.22 4.13 13.38
C GLY A 11 -16.70 4.10 13.59
N PRO A 12 -15.98 5.24 13.48
CA PRO A 12 -14.53 5.26 13.63
C PRO A 12 -14.14 4.96 15.07
N LYS A 13 -13.17 4.07 15.26
CA LYS A 13 -12.63 3.73 16.58
C LYS A 13 -11.48 4.65 16.96
N MET A 14 -11.27 4.85 18.26
CA MET A 14 -10.03 5.44 18.73
C MET A 14 -8.92 4.40 18.59
N LEU A 15 -7.85 4.77 17.88
CA LEU A 15 -6.67 3.93 17.72
C LEU A 15 -5.61 4.37 18.72
N GLU A 16 -5.07 3.41 19.47
CA GLU A 16 -3.94 3.59 20.36
C GLU A 16 -2.76 2.81 19.79
N PHE A 17 -1.62 3.47 19.61
CA PHE A 17 -0.41 2.86 19.09
C PHE A 17 0.65 2.83 20.18
N LYS A 18 1.13 1.62 20.48
CA LYS A 18 2.29 1.44 21.37
C LYS A 18 3.56 1.69 20.56
N VAL A 19 4.59 2.19 21.24
CA VAL A 19 5.93 2.29 20.66
C VAL A 19 6.38 0.90 20.23
N ALA A 20 6.89 0.81 19.00
CA ALA A 20 7.44 -0.40 18.43
C ALA A 20 8.80 -0.06 17.80
N PRO A 21 9.76 -1.00 17.80
CA PRO A 21 11.08 -0.76 17.22
C PRO A 21 11.05 -0.70 15.67
N ILE A 22 9.94 -1.15 15.06
CA ILE A 22 9.67 -1.01 13.63
C ILE A 22 8.30 -0.35 13.47
N LEU A 23 8.26 0.73 12.68
CA LEU A 23 7.03 1.35 12.21
C LEU A 23 6.86 1.04 10.72
N VAL A 24 5.71 0.48 10.36
CA VAL A 24 5.34 0.28 8.95
C VAL A 24 4.40 1.40 8.54
N VAL A 25 4.85 2.23 7.60
CA VAL A 25 4.05 3.29 6.99
C VAL A 25 3.63 2.82 5.60
N GLU A 26 2.32 2.67 5.38
CA GLU A 26 1.76 2.17 4.14
C GLU A 26 0.81 3.18 3.49
N GLY A 27 0.72 3.13 2.16
CA GLY A 27 -0.19 3.94 1.38
C GLY A 27 0.39 4.27 0.00
N LEU A 28 -0.49 4.65 -0.93
CA LEU A 28 -0.11 4.93 -2.32
C LEU A 28 0.94 6.05 -2.43
N PHE A 29 0.81 7.11 -1.62
CA PHE A 29 1.61 8.33 -1.73
C PHE A 29 2.69 8.48 -0.66
N VAL A 30 2.96 7.44 0.15
CA VAL A 30 3.93 7.53 1.25
C VAL A 30 5.32 7.95 0.75
N GLN A 31 5.72 7.45 -0.42
CA GLN A 31 7.01 7.77 -1.04
C GLN A 31 6.95 9.00 -1.95
N TYR A 32 5.77 9.56 -2.22
CA TYR A 32 5.61 10.72 -3.12
C TYR A 32 6.03 12.02 -2.45
N PHE A 33 5.69 12.20 -1.17
CA PHE A 33 6.03 13.39 -0.41
C PHE A 33 7.47 13.27 0.11
N GLU A 34 8.36 14.13 -0.37
CA GLU A 34 9.79 14.10 -0.06
C GLU A 34 10.07 14.17 1.45
N GLU A 35 9.31 14.99 2.18
CA GLU A 35 9.40 15.12 3.64
C GLU A 35 9.17 13.80 4.36
N ILE A 36 8.22 12.98 3.89
CA ILE A 36 7.96 11.65 4.43
C ILE A 36 9.03 10.68 3.95
N ALA A 37 9.33 10.68 2.65
CA ALA A 37 10.28 9.77 2.04
C ALA A 37 11.70 9.90 2.63
N SER A 38 12.10 11.09 3.07
CA SER A 38 13.39 11.34 3.73
C SER A 38 13.51 10.72 5.14
N GLN A 39 12.39 10.38 5.76
CA GLN A 39 12.35 9.78 7.10
C GLN A 39 12.23 8.24 7.07
N LEU A 40 12.08 7.64 5.88
CA LEU A 40 11.96 6.20 5.72
C LEU A 40 13.35 5.56 5.63
N ASP A 41 13.65 4.65 6.55
CA ASP A 41 14.89 3.86 6.55
C ASP A 41 14.92 2.77 5.46
N LEU A 42 13.74 2.33 4.99
CA LEU A 42 13.58 1.32 3.94
C LEU A 42 12.32 1.62 3.12
N LYS A 43 12.48 1.85 1.82
CA LYS A 43 11.39 2.11 0.87
C LYS A 43 11.07 0.83 0.10
N VAL A 44 9.85 0.33 0.29
CA VAL A 44 9.36 -0.88 -0.39
C VAL A 44 8.24 -0.52 -1.35
N PHE A 45 8.35 -0.92 -2.60
CA PHE A 45 7.30 -0.79 -3.60
C PHE A 45 6.68 -2.16 -3.93
N ILE A 46 5.37 -2.29 -3.82
CA ILE A 46 4.65 -3.53 -4.16
C ILE A 46 4.15 -3.43 -5.60
N GLU A 47 4.69 -4.27 -6.49
CA GLU A 47 4.37 -4.27 -7.91
C GLU A 47 3.43 -5.43 -8.28
N ALA A 48 2.40 -5.15 -9.08
CA ALA A 48 1.49 -6.16 -9.61
C ALA A 48 0.91 -5.70 -10.94
N LYS A 49 0.70 -6.65 -11.86
CA LYS A 49 0.10 -6.39 -13.17
C LYS A 49 -1.26 -5.67 -13.03
N ASP A 50 -1.54 -4.74 -13.93
CA ASP A 50 -2.75 -3.89 -13.85
C ASP A 50 -4.06 -4.69 -13.80
N HIS A 51 -4.20 -5.73 -14.61
CA HIS A 51 -5.41 -6.57 -14.58
C HIS A 51 -5.58 -7.30 -13.24
N VAL A 52 -4.48 -7.65 -12.54
CA VAL A 52 -4.54 -8.23 -11.20
C VAL A 52 -4.99 -7.19 -10.18
N LYS A 53 -4.42 -5.97 -10.24
CA LYS A 53 -4.83 -4.85 -9.38
C LYS A 53 -6.30 -4.49 -9.58
N LEU A 54 -6.76 -4.40 -10.83
CA LEU A 54 -8.15 -4.13 -11.18
C LEU A 54 -9.09 -5.23 -10.69
N GLY A 55 -8.77 -6.51 -10.93
CA GLY A 55 -9.59 -7.63 -10.46
C GLY A 55 -9.74 -7.66 -8.94
N ARG A 56 -8.63 -7.43 -8.20
CA ARG A 56 -8.66 -7.31 -6.73
C ARG A 56 -9.50 -6.11 -6.28
N ARG A 57 -9.38 -4.97 -6.98
CA ARG A 57 -10.15 -3.75 -6.68
C ARG A 57 -11.64 -3.95 -6.89
N ILE A 58 -12.07 -4.51 -8.02
CA ILE A 58 -13.49 -4.78 -8.30
C ILE A 58 -14.09 -5.63 -7.18
N LYS A 59 -13.43 -6.74 -6.84
CA LYS A 59 -13.88 -7.62 -5.76
C LYS A 59 -13.98 -6.89 -4.42
N ARG A 60 -12.98 -6.10 -4.04
CA ARG A 60 -12.97 -5.35 -2.78
C ARG A 60 -14.06 -4.26 -2.76
N ASP A 61 -14.12 -3.43 -3.80
CA ASP A 61 -15.03 -2.28 -3.87
C ASP A 61 -16.50 -2.74 -3.92
N GLN A 62 -16.80 -3.90 -4.53
CA GLN A 62 -18.13 -4.51 -4.51
C GLN A 62 -18.50 -5.06 -3.12
N ILE A 63 -17.58 -5.79 -2.46
CA ILE A 63 -17.87 -6.47 -1.18
C ILE A 63 -17.88 -5.48 0.00
N GLU A 64 -16.90 -4.59 0.08
CA GLU A 64 -16.65 -3.78 1.27
C GLU A 64 -17.30 -2.39 1.20
N ARG A 65 -17.58 -1.90 -0.01
CA ARG A 65 -18.02 -0.52 -0.23
C ARG A 65 -19.36 -0.41 -0.98
N GLY A 66 -19.87 -1.52 -1.51
CA GLY A 66 -21.16 -1.57 -2.20
C GLY A 66 -21.20 -0.81 -3.53
N TYR A 67 -20.04 -0.57 -4.15
CA TYR A 67 -19.99 0.08 -5.47
C TYR A 67 -20.43 -0.88 -6.57
N ASP A 68 -21.16 -0.36 -7.55
CA ASP A 68 -21.48 -1.09 -8.77
C ASP A 68 -20.24 -1.22 -9.68
N LEU A 69 -20.24 -2.23 -10.55
CA LEU A 69 -19.13 -2.51 -11.46
C LEU A 69 -18.82 -1.32 -12.37
N ASP A 70 -19.85 -0.68 -12.94
CA ASP A 70 -19.67 0.43 -13.89
C ASP A 70 -18.99 1.63 -13.21
N ASP A 71 -19.38 1.94 -11.97
CA ASP A 71 -18.75 2.98 -11.16
C ASP A 71 -17.26 2.67 -10.88
N VAL A 72 -16.94 1.41 -10.56
CA VAL A 72 -15.55 1.01 -10.30
C VAL A 72 -14.70 1.15 -11.56
N LEU A 73 -15.21 0.71 -12.71
CA LEU A 73 -14.50 0.80 -13.99
C LEU A 73 -14.32 2.25 -14.43
N TYR A 74 -15.36 3.08 -14.33
CA TYR A 74 -15.28 4.51 -14.61
C TYR A 74 -14.19 5.18 -13.76
N ARG A 75 -14.22 4.98 -12.44
CA ARG A 75 -13.21 5.57 -11.53
C ARG A 75 -11.82 5.02 -11.79
N TYR A 76 -11.69 3.76 -12.18
CA TYR A 76 -10.41 3.17 -12.52
C TYR A 76 -9.79 3.87 -13.73
N GLN A 77 -10.57 3.99 -14.80
CA GLN A 77 -10.12 4.57 -16.07
C GLN A 77 -9.82 6.07 -15.98
N TYR A 78 -10.71 6.85 -15.38
CA TYR A 78 -10.65 8.31 -15.46
C TYR A 78 -9.97 8.98 -14.27
N HIS A 79 -9.76 8.26 -13.16
CA HIS A 79 -9.16 8.83 -11.96
C HIS A 79 -7.95 8.03 -11.47
N VAL A 80 -8.08 6.72 -11.29
CA VAL A 80 -7.03 5.95 -10.60
C VAL A 80 -5.84 5.63 -11.48
N MET A 81 -6.05 5.15 -12.71
CA MET A 81 -4.92 4.86 -13.62
C MET A 81 -4.13 6.10 -14.00
N PRO A 82 -4.74 7.24 -14.39
CA PRO A 82 -3.99 8.45 -14.70
C PRO A 82 -3.13 8.95 -13.53
N VAL A 83 -3.64 8.84 -12.30
CA VAL A 83 -2.89 9.20 -11.09
C VAL A 83 -1.78 8.19 -10.81
N TYR A 84 -2.06 6.89 -10.97
CA TYR A 84 -1.08 5.84 -10.77
C TYR A 84 0.12 6.01 -11.72
N GLU A 85 -0.13 6.09 -13.02
CA GLU A 85 0.92 6.21 -14.05
C GLU A 85 1.76 7.48 -13.85
N ARG A 86 1.10 8.60 -13.50
CA ARG A 86 1.78 9.88 -13.35
C ARG A 86 2.56 10.01 -12.04
N LEU A 87 2.01 9.54 -10.93
CA LEU A 87 2.51 9.89 -9.59
C LEU A 87 3.01 8.69 -8.77
N ILE A 88 2.49 7.48 -9.02
CA ILE A 88 2.77 6.30 -8.18
C ILE A 88 3.77 5.37 -8.85
N GLU A 89 3.56 5.00 -10.11
CA GLU A 89 4.45 4.08 -10.83
C GLU A 89 5.91 4.55 -10.86
N PRO A 90 6.23 5.85 -11.08
CA PRO A 90 7.62 6.31 -11.08
C PRO A 90 8.35 6.10 -9.75
N LEU A 91 7.62 6.04 -8.62
CA LEU A 91 8.20 5.84 -7.29
C LEU A 91 8.88 4.47 -7.15
N LYS A 92 8.49 3.49 -7.97
CA LYS A 92 9.16 2.18 -8.08
C LYS A 92 10.66 2.31 -8.31
N HIS A 93 11.08 3.30 -9.09
CA HIS A 93 12.50 3.52 -9.42
C HIS A 93 13.30 4.17 -8.28
N GLN A 94 12.62 4.66 -7.25
CA GLN A 94 13.22 5.28 -6.06
C GLN A 94 13.15 4.36 -4.83
N ALA A 95 12.52 3.20 -4.95
CA ALA A 95 12.39 2.22 -3.88
C ALA A 95 13.69 1.40 -3.73
N ASP A 96 14.03 1.06 -2.50
CA ASP A 96 15.16 0.18 -2.18
C ASP A 96 14.84 -1.28 -2.52
N LEU A 97 13.56 -1.66 -2.42
CA LEU A 97 13.08 -3.01 -2.72
C LEU A 97 11.75 -2.96 -3.48
N VAL A 98 11.69 -3.66 -4.62
CA VAL A 98 10.44 -3.91 -5.36
C VAL A 98 9.99 -5.35 -5.14
N ILE A 99 8.79 -5.54 -4.59
CA ILE A 99 8.21 -6.87 -4.32
C ILE A 99 7.11 -7.16 -5.35
N PRO A 100 7.28 -8.17 -6.21
CA PRO A 100 6.21 -8.64 -7.08
C PRO A 100 5.11 -9.34 -6.27
N ASN A 101 3.86 -8.97 -6.50
CA ASN A 101 2.69 -9.53 -5.82
C ASN A 101 1.56 -9.88 -6.82
N ASN A 102 1.93 -10.58 -7.90
CA ASN A 102 0.97 -11.02 -8.91
C ASN A 102 0.07 -12.17 -8.40
N SER A 103 0.65 -13.14 -7.70
CA SER A 103 -0.04 -14.34 -7.21
C SER A 103 0.37 -14.72 -5.79
N ASP A 104 1.68 -14.71 -5.54
CA ASP A 104 2.28 -14.98 -4.24
C ASP A 104 3.52 -14.10 -4.07
N PHE A 105 3.84 -13.78 -2.80
CA PHE A 105 5.01 -12.98 -2.40
C PHE A 105 5.71 -13.58 -1.18
N SER A 106 5.42 -14.83 -0.81
CA SER A 106 5.93 -15.51 0.39
C SER A 106 7.46 -15.45 0.53
N HIS A 107 8.21 -15.79 -0.53
CA HIS A 107 9.67 -15.71 -0.50
C HIS A 107 10.20 -14.28 -0.36
N ALA A 108 9.55 -13.29 -0.99
CA ALA A 108 9.93 -11.89 -0.84
C ALA A 108 9.66 -11.38 0.59
N LEU A 109 8.57 -11.85 1.21
CA LEU A 109 8.28 -11.59 2.61
C LEU A 109 9.33 -12.23 3.53
N GLU A 110 9.81 -13.44 3.23
CA GLU A 110 10.89 -14.08 3.96
C GLU A 110 12.18 -13.24 3.93
N VAL A 111 12.55 -12.73 2.75
CA VAL A 111 13.70 -11.83 2.60
C VAL A 111 13.52 -10.55 3.42
N LEU A 112 12.38 -9.88 3.28
CA LEU A 112 12.08 -8.63 4.00
C LEU A 112 12.11 -8.85 5.53
N THR A 113 11.46 -9.91 6.00
CA THR A 113 11.42 -10.23 7.43
C THR A 113 12.78 -10.66 7.98
N GLY A 114 13.59 -11.36 7.18
CA GLY A 114 14.98 -11.67 7.52
C GLY A 114 15.82 -10.41 7.72
N PHE A 115 15.72 -9.45 6.79
CA PHE A 115 16.38 -8.15 6.90
C PHE A 115 15.94 -7.38 8.16
N LEU A 116 14.63 -7.27 8.40
CA LEU A 116 14.10 -6.55 9.56
C LEU A 116 14.53 -7.20 10.89
N ARG A 117 14.53 -8.53 10.99
CA ARG A 117 15.03 -9.26 12.17
C ARG A 117 16.50 -9.00 12.41
N HIS A 118 17.32 -8.99 11.36
CA HIS A 118 18.73 -8.68 11.48
C HIS A 118 18.96 -7.24 11.97
N ARG A 119 18.21 -6.27 11.44
CA ARG A 119 18.27 -4.87 11.89
C ARG A 119 17.89 -4.71 13.36
N LEU A 120 16.86 -5.42 13.82
CA LEU A 120 16.47 -5.44 15.23
C LEU A 120 17.53 -6.03 16.15
N ALA A 121 18.22 -7.09 15.70
CA ALA A 121 19.27 -7.71 16.49
C ALA A 121 20.49 -6.79 16.69
N LEU A 122 20.78 -5.90 15.74
CA LEU A 122 21.88 -4.93 15.83
C LEU A 122 21.54 -3.67 16.64
N ALA A 123 20.25 -3.41 16.89
CA ALA A 123 19.79 -2.25 17.64
C ALA A 123 19.74 -2.48 19.16
N ASN A 124 20.01 -3.72 19.61
CA ASN A 124 20.17 -4.11 21.01
C ASN A 124 21.65 -4.31 21.34
#